data_AF-A0A838QRT2-F1
#
_entry.id   AF-A0A838QRT2-F1
#
_cell.length_a   1.000
_cell.length_b   1.000
_cell.length_c   1.000
_cell.angle_alpha   90.00
_cell.angle_beta   90.00
_cell.angle_gamma   90.00
#
_symmetry.space_group_name_H-M   'P 1'
#
loop_
_entity.id
_entity.type
_entity.pdbx_description
1 polymer ?
#
loop_
_entity_poly.entity_id
_entity_poly.type
_entity_poly.pdbx_seq_one_letter_code
_entity_poly.pdbx_strand_id
1 'polypeptide(L)' 'GVVGKLVGPAGVLEYGFLGARARVDYFLAEFTREAGPPEDGRARRWCGLDEALERLSQKSTRKLLREVWKQVG' A
#
# COMPACT_ATOMS: atom_id res chain seq x y z
N GLY A 1 5.52 -10.19 -5.52
CA GLY A 1 5.02 -9.53 -4.29
C GLY A 1 6.13 -9.20 -3.30
N VAL A 2 5.82 -8.98 -2.03
CA VAL A 2 6.83 -8.93 -0.94
C VAL A 2 6.42 -9.92 0.15
N VAL A 3 7.41 -10.49 0.85
CA VAL A 3 7.17 -11.22 2.09
C VAL A 3 7.52 -10.29 3.23
N GLY A 4 6.60 -10.18 4.19
CA GLY A 4 6.78 -9.37 5.38
C GLY A 4 6.05 -9.96 6.57
N LYS A 5 6.44 -9.48 7.76
CA LYS A 5 5.76 -9.78 9.01
C LYS A 5 4.62 -8.80 9.20
N LEU A 6 3.42 -9.30 9.45
CA LEU A 6 2.26 -8.45 9.72
C LEU A 6 2.48 -7.67 11.03
N VAL A 7 2.35 -6.34 10.96
CA VAL A 7 2.38 -5.45 12.12
C VAL A 7 0.95 -5.20 12.62
N GLY A 8 0.02 -4.95 11.69
CA GLY A 8 -1.39 -4.73 12.04
C GLY A 8 -2.22 -4.14 10.91
N PRO A 9 -3.53 -3.93 11.14
CA PRO A 9 -4.41 -3.29 10.18
C PRO A 9 -4.04 -1.80 10.02
N ALA A 10 -3.95 -1.35 8.78
CA ALA A 10 -3.72 0.05 8.44
C ALA A 10 -5.05 0.80 8.24
N GLY A 11 -6.08 0.12 7.71
CA GLY A 11 -7.40 0.70 7.49
C GLY A 11 -8.11 0.05 6.30
N VAL A 12 -9.29 0.55 5.99
CA VAL A 12 -10.14 0.02 4.91
C VAL A 12 -10.50 1.16 3.98
N LEU A 13 -10.35 0.95 2.67
CA LEU A 13 -10.77 1.91 1.64
C LEU A 13 -11.69 1.23 0.63
N GLU A 14 -12.67 1.99 0.15
CA GLU A 14 -13.56 1.56 -0.92
C GLU A 14 -13.23 2.31 -2.22
N TYR A 15 -13.22 1.58 -3.33
CA TYR A 15 -12.95 2.11 -4.66
C TYR A 15 -14.02 1.68 -5.65
N GLY A 16 -14.31 2.53 -6.63
CA GLY A 16 -15.04 2.12 -7.82
C GLY A 16 -14.12 1.38 -8.78
N PHE A 17 -14.54 0.21 -9.26
CA PHE A 17 -13.81 -0.58 -10.25
C PHE A 17 -14.78 -1.24 -11.23
N LEU A 18 -14.73 -0.87 -12.51
CA LEU A 18 -15.56 -1.42 -13.59
C LEU A 18 -17.06 -1.51 -13.25
N GLY A 19 -17.62 -0.47 -12.63
CA GLY A 19 -19.05 -0.42 -12.24
C GLY A 19 -19.39 -1.13 -10.92
N ALA A 20 -18.42 -1.81 -10.30
CA ALA A 20 -18.55 -2.40 -8.97
C ALA A 20 -17.84 -1.57 -7.90
N ARG A 21 -18.19 -1.80 -6.63
CA ARG A 21 -17.43 -1.28 -5.47
C ARG A 21 -16.50 -2.38 -4.96
N ALA A 22 -15.21 -2.07 -4.90
CA ALA A 22 -14.20 -2.90 -4.29
C ALA A 22 -13.84 -2.34 -2.91
N ARG A 23 -14.08 -3.14 -1.86
CA ARG A 23 -13.58 -2.87 -0.52
C ARG A 23 -12.19 -3.50 -0.39
N VAL A 24 -11.21 -2.71 0.02
CA VAL A 24 -9.81 -3.12 0.14
C VAL A 24 -9.35 -2.88 1.58
N ASP A 25 -9.02 -3.96 2.27
CA ASP A 25 -8.41 -3.92 3.59
C ASP A 25 -6.88 -3.78 3.44
N TYR A 26 -6.32 -2.76 4.07
CA TYR A 26 -4.89 -2.47 4.09
C TYR A 26 -4.28 -2.91 5.40
N PHE A 27 -3.07 -3.43 5.31
CA PHE A 27 -2.27 -3.88 6.44
C PHE A 27 -0.88 -3.28 6.38
N LEU A 28 -0.35 -2.93 7.54
CA LEU A 28 1.05 -2.57 7.71
C LEU A 28 1.86 -3.86 7.90
N ALA A 29 2.94 -4.00 7.13
CA ALA A 29 3.86 -5.12 7.24
C ALA A 29 5.30 -4.61 7.31
N GLU A 30 6.08 -5.25 8.18
CA GLU A 30 7.53 -5.10 8.23
C GLU A 30 8.14 -5.95 7.11
N PHE A 31 8.91 -5.30 6.24
CA PHE A 31 9.53 -5.97 5.11
C PHE A 31 10.55 -7.03 5.56
N THR A 32 10.54 -8.20 4.92
CA THR A 32 11.55 -9.25 5.16
C THR A 32 12.35 -9.55 3.90
N ARG A 33 11.68 -9.83 2.77
CA ARG A 33 12.32 -10.12 1.49
C ARG A 33 11.37 -9.93 0.31
N GLU A 34 11.91 -9.79 -0.89
CA GLU A 34 11.08 -9.79 -2.10
C GLU A 34 10.49 -11.19 -2.37
N ALA A 35 9.23 -11.23 -2.82
CA ALA A 35 8.59 -12.48 -3.24
C ALA A 35 8.62 -12.56 -4.77
N GLY A 36 9.56 -13.35 -5.30
CA GLY A 36 9.71 -13.62 -6.74
C GLY A 36 9.90 -12.35 -7.60
N PRO A 37 9.99 -12.49 -8.93
CA PRO A 37 9.86 -11.34 -9.83
C PRO A 37 8.45 -10.73 -9.75
N PRO A 38 8.26 -9.45 -10.11
CA PRO A 38 6.93 -8.88 -10.29
C PRO A 38 6.14 -9.62 -11.38
N GLU A 39 4.83 -9.79 -11.18
CA GLU A 39 3.92 -10.45 -12.13
C GLU A 39 3.03 -9.44 -12.85
N ASP A 40 2.40 -9.86 -13.96
CA ASP A 40 1.37 -9.10 -14.69
C ASP A 40 1.81 -7.70 -15.16
N GLY A 41 3.07 -7.55 -15.60
CA GLY A 41 3.61 -6.27 -16.08
C GLY A 41 3.74 -5.20 -14.98
N ARG A 42 3.60 -5.58 -13.71
CA ARG A 42 3.74 -4.65 -12.58
C ARG A 42 5.22 -4.38 -12.31
N ALA A 43 5.53 -3.15 -11.93
CA ALA A 43 6.85 -2.82 -11.38
C ALA A 43 6.76 -2.67 -9.86
N ARG A 44 7.84 -3.05 -9.17
CA ARG A 44 8.02 -2.78 -7.74
C ARG A 44 9.13 -1.76 -7.57
N ARG A 45 8.95 -0.82 -6.64
CA ARG A 45 9.94 0.18 -6.30
C ARG A 45 9.82 0.50 -4.81
N TRP A 46 10.96 0.55 -4.14
CA TRP A 46 11.08 1.06 -2.78
C TRP A 46 11.24 2.57 -2.83
N CYS A 47 10.45 3.28 -2.03
CA CYS A 47 10.38 4.74 -2.03
C CYS A 47 10.43 5.26 -0.58
N GLY A 48 10.94 6.48 -0.39
CA GLY A 48 10.65 7.26 0.81
C GLY A 48 9.17 7.70 0.85
N LEU A 49 8.72 8.22 1.99
CA LEU A 49 7.32 8.64 2.18
C LEU A 49 6.88 9.67 1.13
N ASP A 50 7.66 10.73 0.92
CA ASP A 50 7.26 11.83 0.02
C ASP A 50 7.14 11.34 -1.43
N GLU A 51 8.13 10.57 -1.91
CA GLU A 51 8.08 9.97 -3.25
C GLU A 51 6.88 9.01 -3.39
N ALA A 52 6.58 8.21 -2.35
CA ALA A 52 5.42 7.34 -2.37
C ALA A 52 4.11 8.13 -2.47
N LEU A 53 3.99 9.23 -1.72
CA LEU A 53 2.81 10.10 -1.75
C LEU A 53 2.62 10.78 -3.11
N GLU A 54 3.69 11.18 -3.78
CA GLU A 54 3.60 11.78 -5.12
C GLU A 54 3.12 10.78 -6.19
N ARG A 55 3.53 9.52 -6.07
CA ARG A 55 3.19 8.45 -7.03
C ARG A 55 1.78 7.89 -6.85
N LEU A 56 1.21 7.97 -5.65
CA LEU A 56 -0.13 7.45 -5.37
C LEU A 56 -1.21 8.31 -6.02
N SER A 57 -1.92 7.74 -6.99
CA SER A 57 -3.00 8.41 -7.72
C SER A 57 -4.17 8.78 -6.80
N GLN A 58 -4.59 7.86 -5.94
CA GLN A 58 -5.78 8.02 -5.11
C GLN A 58 -5.52 8.88 -3.87
N LYS A 59 -6.34 9.93 -3.68
CA LYS A 59 -6.25 10.84 -2.53
C LYS A 59 -6.49 10.11 -1.20
N SER A 60 -7.42 9.15 -1.17
CA SER A 60 -7.73 8.34 0.01
C SER A 60 -6.53 7.49 0.44
N THR A 61 -5.84 6.86 -0.50
CA THR A 61 -4.63 6.07 -0.23
C THR A 61 -3.49 6.95 0.30
N ARG A 62 -3.30 8.15 -0.27
CA ARG A 62 -2.33 9.13 0.26
C ARG A 62 -2.63 9.52 1.70
N LYS A 63 -3.90 9.79 2.01
CA LYS A 63 -4.34 10.11 3.38
C LYS A 63 -4.05 8.94 4.33
N LEU A 64 -4.41 7.72 3.92
CA LEU A 64 -4.16 6.51 4.71
C LEU A 64 -2.67 6.32 5.01
N LEU A 65 -1.81 6.43 3.99
CA LEU A 65 -0.37 6.26 4.14
C LEU A 65 0.21 7.29 5.14
N ARG A 66 -0.24 8.55 5.09
CA ARG A 66 0.18 9.59 6.05
C ARG A 66 -0.21 9.26 7.48
N GLU A 67 -1.43 8.79 7.70
CA GLU A 67 -1.89 8.45 9.06
C GLU A 67 -1.16 7.23 9.62
N VAL A 68 -0.90 6.22 8.80
CA VAL A 68 -0.11 5.05 9.21
C VAL A 68 1.35 5.46 9.49
N TRP A 69 1.93 6.34 8.67
CA TRP A 69 3.32 6.75 8.84
C TRP A 69 3.59 7.41 10.20
N LYS A 70 2.65 8.23 10.70
CA LYS A 70 2.73 8.85 12.04
C LYS A 70 2.75 7.84 13.19
N GLN A 71 2.35 6.60 12.95
CA GLN A 71 2.29 5.55 13.98
C GLN A 71 3.59 4.73 14.05
N VAL A 72 4.45 4.83 13.04
CA VAL A 72 5.68 4.02 12.91
C VAL A 72 6.96 4.84 12.86
N GLY A 73 6.89 6.13 12.51
CA GLY A 73 8.01 7.07 12.55
C GLY A 73 7.98 7.93 13.80
#